data_AF-A0A7C1R126-F1
#
_entry.id   AF-A0A7C1R126-F1
#
_cell.length_a   1.000
_cell.length_b   1.000
_cell.length_c   1.000
_cell.angle_alpha   90.00
_cell.angle_beta   90.00
_cell.angle_gamma   90.00
#
_symmetry.space_group_name_H-M   'P 1'
#
loop_
_entity.id
_entity.type
_entity.pdbx_description
1 polymer ?
#
loop_
_entity_poly.entity_id
_entity_poly.type
_entity_poly.pdbx_seq_one_letter_code
_entity_poly.pdbx_strand_id
1 'polypeptide(L)'
;MTRKGIIIIGLLLISAGIIPFVIFSLQFFMLVPIGGGGNGTMPTDPSTEYTIIAPTLEPITPNPSTSGVITLDWNDAEVINSGLPSELELSYYRIYKRKDSGLWKLIIVRDVEFYYDYGLADGVYEYKVQSVWYKPIEVHYSEYSAVQSVVVDVKNFPSNPSIIINNGETTTNSLEVTLTLSCDNADEMQFQISEDIWINWIAYTTTYIITLFENDPAAPDYRIGVKFRNEDGTTEDAGYGDIYDDITYVEPPVPPPIPPKEEIDYTLAYVLIGVLIGLFGIGVFLKYRKQTIKSK
;
A
#
# COMPACT_ATOMS: atom_id res chain seq x y z
N MET A 1 50.76 13.46 21.75
CA MET A 1 49.93 14.65 22.05
C MET A 1 49.09 14.94 20.82
N THR A 2 47.77 15.12 20.78
CA THR A 2 46.63 15.08 21.72
C THR A 2 45.41 15.20 20.77
N ARG A 3 44.52 14.19 20.64
CA ARG A 3 43.05 14.24 20.94
C ARG A 3 42.26 15.30 20.14
N LYS A 4 41.06 15.12 19.58
CA LYS A 4 39.87 14.23 19.65
C LYS A 4 39.01 14.66 18.41
N GLY A 5 38.27 13.85 17.66
CA GLY A 5 37.13 13.03 18.07
C GLY A 5 35.86 13.88 18.28
N ILE A 6 34.96 13.97 17.29
CA ILE A 6 33.51 14.23 17.49
C ILE A 6 32.71 13.45 16.43
N ILE A 7 31.89 12.50 16.91
CA ILE A 7 30.74 11.93 16.23
C ILE A 7 29.52 12.75 16.68
N ILE A 8 28.66 13.16 15.75
CA ILE A 8 27.27 13.50 16.04
C ILE A 8 26.39 12.76 15.03
N ILE A 9 25.60 11.83 15.55
CA ILE A 9 24.42 11.24 14.90
C ILE A 9 23.29 12.26 15.08
N GLY A 10 22.63 12.62 13.97
CA GLY A 10 21.45 13.48 13.96
C GLY A 10 20.47 13.03 12.87
N LEU A 11 19.52 12.21 13.28
CA LEU A 11 18.32 11.82 12.54
C LEU A 11 17.37 13.04 12.45
N LEU A 12 16.98 13.52 11.26
CA LEU A 12 15.72 14.26 11.10
C LEU A 12 15.24 14.38 9.63
N LEU A 13 14.13 13.67 9.38
CA LEU A 13 12.92 14.03 8.61
C LEU A 13 13.00 14.78 7.27
N ILE A 14 12.35 14.13 6.30
CA ILE A 14 11.79 14.65 5.06
C ILE A 14 11.14 16.03 5.27
N SER A 15 11.51 17.01 4.45
CA SER A 15 10.57 18.05 4.05
C SER A 15 10.80 18.40 2.57
N ALA A 16 9.72 18.35 1.81
CA ALA A 16 9.66 18.78 0.43
C ALA A 16 10.11 20.25 0.32
N GLY A 17 11.15 20.49 -0.47
CA GLY A 17 11.69 21.82 -0.68
C GLY A 17 12.38 21.89 -2.02
N ILE A 18 11.69 22.48 -2.99
CA ILE A 18 12.20 22.90 -4.29
C ILE A 18 13.55 23.60 -4.09
N ILE A 19 14.63 23.04 -4.64
CA ILE A 19 15.93 23.72 -4.69
C ILE A 19 15.89 24.63 -5.93
N PRO A 20 15.92 25.97 -5.79
CA PRO A 20 16.16 26.83 -6.94
C PRO A 20 17.66 26.76 -7.27
N PHE A 21 18.00 26.12 -8.39
CA PHE A 21 19.36 26.18 -8.91
C PHE A 21 19.65 27.61 -9.36
N VAL A 22 20.55 28.27 -8.63
CA VAL A 22 21.16 29.54 -9.00
C VAL A 22 22.12 29.27 -10.16
N ILE A 23 21.77 29.75 -11.34
CA ILE A 23 22.66 29.75 -12.51
C ILE A 23 23.71 30.84 -12.26
N PHE A 24 24.94 30.45 -11.93
CA PHE A 24 26.09 31.37 -11.98
C PHE A 24 26.42 31.65 -13.44
N SER A 25 25.90 32.75 -13.98
CA SER A 25 26.38 33.33 -15.25
C SER A 25 27.68 34.07 -14.98
N LEU A 26 28.82 33.42 -15.23
CA LEU A 26 30.13 34.04 -15.19
C LEU A 26 30.36 34.80 -16.51
N GLN A 27 30.15 36.12 -16.51
CA GLN A 27 30.42 36.98 -17.68
C GLN A 27 31.89 37.43 -17.63
N PHE A 28 32.75 36.87 -18.48
CA PHE A 28 34.10 37.38 -18.71
C PHE A 28 34.07 38.44 -19.82
N PHE A 29 34.37 39.69 -19.48
CA PHE A 29 34.74 40.71 -20.47
C PHE A 29 36.22 40.54 -20.82
N MET A 30 36.54 40.19 -22.06
CA MET A 30 37.92 40.17 -22.56
C MET A 30 38.15 41.30 -23.55
N LEU A 31 39.13 42.15 -23.24
CA LEU A 31 39.62 43.23 -24.10
C LEU A 31 40.39 42.62 -25.29
N VAL A 32 39.96 42.95 -26.51
CA VAL A 32 40.73 42.66 -27.73
C VAL A 32 41.80 43.76 -27.88
N PRO A 33 43.10 43.44 -27.96
CA PRO A 33 44.11 44.42 -28.35
C PRO A 33 43.99 44.67 -29.86
N ILE A 34 43.74 45.94 -30.23
CA ILE A 34 43.84 46.41 -31.61
C ILE A 34 45.30 46.78 -31.87
N GLY A 35 45.96 46.11 -32.82
CA GLY A 35 47.26 46.55 -33.29
C GLY A 35 47.86 45.73 -34.42
N GLY A 36 48.02 46.38 -35.58
CA GLY A 36 49.15 46.13 -36.51
C GLY A 36 48.82 45.33 -37.76
N GLY A 37 48.75 46.03 -38.90
CA GLY A 37 48.55 45.43 -40.22
C GLY A 37 49.70 44.55 -40.70
N GLY A 38 49.34 43.48 -41.39
CA GLY A 38 50.22 42.63 -42.18
C GLY A 38 49.39 41.93 -43.25
N ASN A 39 49.68 42.24 -44.51
CA ASN A 39 49.02 41.66 -45.67
C ASN A 39 49.55 40.23 -45.87
N GLY A 40 48.98 39.27 -45.14
CA GLY A 40 49.21 37.84 -45.32
C GLY A 40 47.89 37.18 -45.62
N THR A 41 47.79 36.48 -46.74
CA THR A 41 46.71 35.51 -46.96
C THR A 41 46.70 34.56 -45.76
N MET A 42 45.66 34.64 -44.93
CA MET A 42 45.42 33.64 -43.89
C MET A 42 45.47 32.27 -44.58
N PRO A 43 46.27 31.31 -44.09
CA PRO A 43 46.02 29.93 -44.43
C PRO A 43 44.57 29.69 -44.02
N THR A 44 43.69 29.38 -44.97
CA THR A 44 42.42 28.73 -44.62
C THR A 44 42.84 27.40 -44.05
N ASP A 45 42.99 27.35 -42.72
CA ASP A 45 43.08 26.11 -41.99
C ASP A 45 41.90 25.26 -42.45
N PRO A 46 42.12 24.12 -43.12
CA PRO A 46 41.00 23.25 -43.46
C PRO A 46 40.35 22.89 -42.12
N SER A 47 39.12 23.33 -41.89
CA SER A 47 38.35 22.93 -40.72
C SER A 47 38.40 21.42 -40.65
N THR A 48 39.15 20.87 -39.71
CA THR A 48 39.23 19.43 -39.52
C THR A 48 37.85 19.00 -39.08
N GLU A 49 37.04 18.50 -40.00
CA GLU A 49 35.70 18.01 -39.71
C GLU A 49 35.84 16.74 -38.87
N TYR A 50 35.42 16.81 -37.62
CA TYR A 50 35.24 15.66 -36.75
C TYR A 50 33.76 15.37 -36.61
N THR A 51 33.43 14.09 -36.52
CA THR A 51 32.06 13.62 -36.29
C THR A 51 31.97 13.01 -34.90
N ILE A 52 31.02 13.49 -34.10
CA ILE A 52 30.71 12.93 -32.79
C ILE A 52 29.64 11.87 -33.00
N ILE A 53 29.93 10.63 -32.61
CA ILE A 53 28.94 9.55 -32.70
C ILE A 53 27.91 9.74 -31.59
N ALA A 54 26.64 9.51 -31.94
CA ALA A 54 25.57 9.43 -30.97
C ALA A 54 25.85 8.29 -29.95
N PRO A 55 25.51 8.49 -28.66
CA PRO A 55 25.45 7.38 -27.72
C PRO A 55 24.50 6.30 -28.20
N THR A 56 24.78 5.06 -27.85
CA THR A 56 23.88 3.91 -27.98
C THR A 56 23.11 3.77 -26.69
N LEU A 57 21.81 4.06 -26.74
CA LEU A 57 20.89 3.83 -25.62
C LEU A 57 20.51 2.35 -25.59
N GLU A 58 20.91 1.67 -24.53
CA GLU A 58 20.62 0.25 -24.31
C GLU A 58 19.11 0.02 -24.10
N PRO A 59 18.62 -1.22 -24.28
CA PRO A 59 17.23 -1.55 -23.99
C PRO A 59 16.84 -1.15 -22.56
N ILE A 60 15.74 -0.40 -22.43
CA ILE A 60 15.23 0.09 -21.15
C ILE A 60 14.80 -1.10 -20.27
N THR A 61 15.17 -1.09 -18.99
CA THR A 61 14.83 -2.15 -18.05
C THR A 61 14.14 -1.61 -16.78
N PRO A 62 13.07 -2.26 -16.28
CA PRO A 62 12.29 -3.32 -16.92
C PRO A 62 11.43 -2.79 -18.09
N ASN A 63 11.00 -3.69 -18.99
CA ASN A 63 10.06 -3.39 -20.06
C ASN A 63 9.14 -4.60 -20.33
N PRO A 64 7.83 -4.54 -20.01
CA PRO A 64 7.14 -3.40 -19.42
C PRO A 64 7.59 -3.11 -17.97
N SER A 65 7.34 -1.89 -17.49
CA SER A 65 7.50 -1.52 -16.08
C SER A 65 6.15 -1.53 -15.37
N THR A 66 6.04 -2.36 -14.32
CA THR A 66 4.84 -2.47 -13.47
C THR A 66 4.89 -1.60 -12.21
N SER A 67 6.04 -1.02 -11.90
CA SER A 67 6.24 -0.18 -10.72
C SER A 67 6.30 1.31 -11.05
N GLY A 68 6.28 1.68 -12.34
CA GLY A 68 6.52 3.05 -12.78
C GLY A 68 7.97 3.51 -12.60
N VAL A 69 8.90 2.57 -12.43
CA VAL A 69 10.35 2.81 -12.32
C VAL A 69 11.08 2.09 -13.44
N ILE A 70 12.02 2.79 -14.07
CA ILE A 70 12.88 2.25 -15.14
C ILE A 70 14.32 2.74 -14.99
N THR A 71 15.23 2.00 -15.62
CA THR A 71 16.64 2.33 -15.76
C THR A 71 16.96 2.51 -17.23
N LEU A 72 17.68 3.60 -17.52
CA LEU A 72 18.28 3.87 -18.81
C LEU A 72 19.80 3.79 -18.64
N ASP A 73 20.44 3.01 -19.50
CA ASP A 73 21.89 2.89 -19.57
C ASP A 73 22.32 3.17 -21.01
N TRP A 74 23.45 3.84 -21.19
CA TRP A 74 24.02 4.06 -22.52
C TRP A 74 25.53 3.87 -22.50
N ASN A 75 26.13 3.63 -23.66
CA ASN A 75 27.58 3.61 -23.76
C ASN A 75 28.14 5.04 -23.81
N ASP A 76 29.44 5.15 -23.54
CA ASP A 76 30.13 6.42 -23.76
C ASP A 76 30.07 6.84 -25.23
N ALA A 77 29.89 8.15 -25.45
CA ALA A 77 29.97 8.71 -26.78
C ALA A 77 31.42 8.64 -27.30
N GLU A 78 31.60 8.14 -28.51
CA GLU A 78 32.90 8.10 -29.17
C GLU A 78 33.02 9.23 -30.21
N VAL A 79 34.25 9.69 -30.44
CA VAL A 79 34.58 10.63 -31.52
C VAL A 79 35.51 9.93 -32.51
N ILE A 80 35.14 9.88 -33.78
CA ILE A 80 35.98 9.30 -34.85
C ILE A 80 36.61 10.43 -35.65
N ASN A 81 37.93 10.64 -35.48
CA ASN A 81 38.91 11.12 -36.48
C ASN A 81 40.25 11.50 -35.80
N SER A 82 41.36 11.33 -36.53
CA SER A 82 42.75 11.51 -36.08
C SER A 82 43.22 12.97 -35.99
N GLY A 83 42.34 13.87 -35.54
CA GLY A 83 42.61 15.30 -35.44
C GLY A 83 41.79 15.98 -34.35
N LEU A 84 41.40 15.22 -33.32
CA LEU A 84 40.72 15.79 -32.14
C LEU A 84 41.54 17.00 -31.68
N PRO A 85 40.94 18.21 -31.58
CA PRO A 85 41.54 19.22 -30.73
C PRO A 85 41.73 18.54 -29.38
N SER A 86 42.94 18.58 -28.82
CA SER A 86 43.27 18.02 -27.50
C SER A 86 42.44 18.63 -26.34
N GLU A 87 41.45 19.46 -26.67
CA GLU A 87 40.63 20.28 -25.80
C GLU A 87 39.13 19.95 -25.90
N LEU A 88 38.71 19.00 -26.75
CA LEU A 88 37.31 18.54 -26.76
C LEU A 88 37.11 17.47 -25.69
N GLU A 89 36.34 17.83 -24.67
CA GLU A 89 36.03 16.93 -23.56
C GLU A 89 34.54 16.64 -23.54
N LEU A 90 34.20 15.35 -23.35
CA LEU A 90 32.83 14.95 -23.06
C LEU A 90 32.42 15.65 -21.77
N SER A 91 31.36 16.45 -21.85
CA SER A 91 30.92 17.25 -20.71
C SER A 91 29.75 16.61 -20.01
N TYR A 92 28.72 16.24 -20.77
CA TYR A 92 27.50 15.66 -20.23
C TYR A 92 26.60 15.08 -21.33
N TYR A 93 25.60 14.34 -20.91
CA TYR A 93 24.51 13.78 -21.69
C TYR A 93 23.22 14.55 -21.43
N ARG A 94 22.41 14.74 -22.46
CA ARG A 94 21.05 15.26 -22.41
C ARG A 94 20.07 14.14 -22.67
N ILE A 95 19.18 13.90 -21.72
CA ILE A 95 18.18 12.84 -21.81
C ILE A 95 16.83 13.49 -22.14
N TYR A 96 16.23 13.05 -23.25
CA TYR A 96 14.92 13.50 -23.68
C TYR A 96 13.89 12.39 -23.49
N LYS A 97 12.67 12.78 -23.09
CA LYS A 97 11.53 11.90 -22.90
C LYS A 97 10.31 12.46 -23.63
N ARG A 98 9.48 11.59 -24.19
CA ARG A 98 8.08 11.89 -24.53
C ARG A 98 7.17 10.76 -24.05
N LYS A 99 5.90 11.08 -23.85
CA LYS A 99 4.86 10.13 -23.44
C LYS A 99 3.76 10.11 -24.51
N ASP A 100 3.28 8.93 -24.88
CA ASP A 100 2.14 8.70 -25.77
C ASP A 100 2.25 9.49 -27.09
N SER A 101 3.41 9.42 -27.74
CA SER A 101 3.74 10.17 -28.97
C SER A 101 3.67 11.70 -28.84
N GLY A 102 3.67 12.23 -27.61
CA GLY A 102 3.68 13.67 -27.34
C GLY A 102 4.99 14.37 -27.73
N LEU A 103 5.16 15.60 -27.24
CA LEU A 103 6.35 16.39 -27.50
C LEU A 103 7.56 15.87 -26.72
N TRP A 104 8.72 15.86 -27.36
CA TRP A 104 10.01 15.62 -26.72
C TRP A 104 10.33 16.73 -25.72
N LYS A 105 10.67 16.35 -24.50
CA LYS A 105 11.13 17.27 -23.44
C LYS A 105 12.51 16.84 -22.96
N LEU A 106 13.41 17.80 -22.77
CA LEU A 106 14.64 17.57 -22.02
C LEU A 106 14.23 17.35 -20.56
N ILE A 107 14.54 16.17 -20.01
CA ILE A 107 14.15 15.82 -18.64
C ILE A 107 15.29 15.93 -17.66
N ILE A 108 16.52 15.65 -18.10
CA ILE A 108 17.69 15.73 -17.24
C ILE A 108 18.99 15.85 -18.05
N VAL A 109 20.02 16.37 -17.40
CA VAL A 109 21.39 16.40 -17.86
C VAL A 109 22.26 15.59 -16.89
N ARG A 110 23.17 14.75 -17.40
CA ARG A 110 24.00 13.86 -16.58
C ARG A 110 25.44 13.83 -17.07
N ASP A 111 26.39 13.79 -16.15
CA ASP A 111 27.82 13.57 -16.36
C ASP A 111 28.23 12.10 -16.17
N VAL A 112 27.25 11.19 -16.21
CA VAL A 112 27.41 9.74 -16.11
C VAL A 112 26.44 9.06 -17.08
N GLU A 113 26.63 7.77 -17.32
CA GLU A 113 26.05 7.03 -18.43
C GLU A 113 24.76 6.26 -18.08
N PHE A 114 24.09 6.66 -17.00
CA PHE A 114 22.84 6.03 -16.55
C PHE A 114 21.85 7.02 -15.97
N TYR A 115 20.56 6.69 -16.00
CA TYR A 115 19.50 7.45 -15.37
C TYR A 115 18.35 6.57 -14.88
N TYR A 116 17.92 6.82 -13.64
CA TYR A 116 16.72 6.23 -13.05
C TYR A 116 15.53 7.20 -13.18
N ASP A 117 14.52 6.81 -13.95
CA ASP A 117 13.26 7.56 -14.07
C ASP A 117 12.19 6.84 -13.23
N TYR A 118 11.54 7.57 -12.33
CA TYR A 118 10.62 7.01 -11.34
C TYR A 118 9.32 7.84 -11.28
N GLY A 119 8.27 7.22 -10.74
CA GLY A 119 6.96 7.87 -10.65
C GLY A 119 6.30 8.04 -12.02
N LEU A 120 6.60 7.14 -12.95
CA LEU A 120 5.92 7.08 -14.25
C LEU A 120 4.53 6.49 -14.06
N ALA A 121 3.53 7.08 -14.72
CA ALA A 121 2.16 6.57 -14.76
C ALA A 121 1.91 5.86 -16.10
N ASP A 122 0.87 5.04 -16.18
CA ASP A 122 0.54 4.21 -17.34
C ASP A 122 0.67 4.95 -18.68
N GLY A 123 1.29 4.29 -19.64
CA GLY A 123 1.46 4.79 -21.00
C GLY A 123 2.75 4.32 -21.65
N VAL A 124 2.99 4.82 -22.85
CA VAL A 124 4.18 4.49 -23.63
C VAL A 124 5.17 5.65 -23.54
N TYR A 125 6.36 5.37 -23.03
CA TYR A 125 7.43 6.35 -22.94
C TYR A 125 8.52 6.05 -23.94
N GLU A 126 9.01 7.09 -24.58
CA GLU A 126 10.12 7.01 -25.52
C GLU A 126 11.24 7.94 -25.08
N TYR A 127 12.47 7.45 -25.23
CA TYR A 127 13.68 8.11 -24.77
C TYR A 127 14.72 8.17 -25.87
N LYS A 128 15.52 9.25 -25.83
CA LYS A 128 16.73 9.40 -26.63
C LYS A 128 17.76 10.23 -25.87
N VAL A 129 19.03 9.92 -26.10
CA VAL A 129 20.16 10.56 -25.44
C VAL A 129 21.00 11.30 -26.48
N GLN A 130 21.58 12.43 -26.07
CA GLN A 130 22.52 13.20 -26.88
C GLN A 130 23.72 13.56 -26.01
N SER A 131 24.94 13.28 -26.49
CA SER A 131 26.16 13.74 -25.83
C SER A 131 26.48 15.18 -26.20
N VAL A 132 27.02 15.90 -25.22
CA VAL A 132 27.46 17.28 -25.36
C VAL A 132 28.93 17.37 -25.00
N TRP A 133 29.67 17.96 -25.93
CA TRP A 133 31.10 18.12 -25.86
C TRP A 133 31.42 19.60 -25.82
N TYR A 134 32.39 19.98 -25.01
CA TYR A 134 32.77 21.36 -24.81
C TYR A 134 34.24 21.57 -25.16
N LYS A 135 34.50 22.72 -25.79
CA LYS A 135 35.80 23.40 -25.76
C LYS A 135 35.55 24.85 -25.34
N PRO A 136 36.55 25.60 -24.82
CA PRO A 136 36.36 26.89 -24.14
C PRO A 136 35.52 27.97 -24.85
N ILE A 137 35.28 27.84 -26.16
CA ILE A 137 34.52 28.81 -26.97
C ILE A 137 33.39 28.19 -27.81
N GLU A 138 33.19 26.88 -27.79
CA GLU A 138 32.18 26.20 -28.65
C GLU A 138 31.59 24.95 -27.97
N VAL A 139 30.30 24.73 -28.20
CA VAL A 139 29.57 23.54 -27.76
C VAL A 139 29.24 22.68 -28.97
N HIS A 140 29.53 21.39 -28.88
CA HIS A 140 29.23 20.42 -29.92
C HIS A 140 28.24 19.39 -29.40
N TYR A 141 27.32 19.01 -30.28
CA TYR A 141 26.30 18.01 -30.01
C TYR A 141 26.53 16.83 -30.95
N SER A 142 26.41 15.61 -30.42
CA SER A 142 26.18 14.45 -31.28
C SER A 142 24.77 14.51 -31.87
N GLU A 143 24.52 13.64 -32.85
CA GLU A 143 23.18 13.21 -33.17
C GLU A 143 22.51 12.54 -31.95
N TYR A 144 21.19 12.37 -32.02
CA TYR A 144 20.48 11.59 -31.00
C TYR A 144 20.77 10.10 -31.14
N SER A 145 20.80 9.40 -30.01
CA SER A 145 20.71 7.95 -29.97
C SER A 145 19.48 7.46 -30.75
N ALA A 146 19.49 6.17 -31.11
CA ALA A 146 18.25 5.50 -31.48
C ALA A 146 17.21 5.67 -30.35
N VAL A 147 15.94 5.81 -30.74
CA VAL A 147 14.84 5.92 -29.78
C VAL A 147 14.57 4.55 -29.18
N GLN A 148 14.57 4.48 -27.85
CA GLN A 148 14.07 3.32 -27.11
C GLN A 148 12.68 3.62 -26.56
N SER A 149 11.85 2.58 -26.48
CA SER A 149 10.48 2.67 -25.99
C SER A 149 10.25 1.69 -24.85
N VAL A 150 9.46 2.10 -23.86
CA VAL A 150 9.02 1.27 -22.74
C VAL A 150 7.53 1.46 -22.50
N VAL A 151 6.84 0.36 -22.24
CA VAL A 151 5.45 0.40 -21.77
C VAL A 151 5.48 0.44 -20.24
N VAL A 152 4.79 1.42 -19.67
CA VAL A 152 4.52 1.49 -18.23
C VAL A 152 3.06 1.09 -18.03
N ASP A 153 2.84 0.08 -17.21
CA ASP A 153 1.52 -0.45 -16.81
C ASP A 153 1.58 -0.68 -15.30
N VAL A 154 1.42 0.40 -14.54
CA VAL A 154 1.60 0.42 -13.09
C VAL A 154 0.55 -0.47 -12.44
N LYS A 155 1.03 -1.51 -11.75
CA LYS A 155 0.17 -2.43 -11.00
C LYS A 155 0.02 -1.93 -9.57
N ASN A 156 -1.23 -1.69 -9.17
CA ASN A 156 -1.58 -1.29 -7.81
C ASN A 156 -1.85 -2.54 -6.98
N PHE A 157 -0.80 -3.27 -6.60
CA PHE A 157 -0.95 -4.46 -5.76
C PHE A 157 -1.59 -4.10 -4.41
N PRO A 158 -2.36 -5.03 -3.82
CA PRO A 158 -2.92 -4.82 -2.49
C PRO A 158 -1.83 -4.53 -1.46
N SER A 159 -2.09 -3.62 -0.52
CA SER A 159 -1.11 -3.25 0.51
C SER A 159 -1.79 -2.87 1.83
N ASN A 160 -1.00 -2.79 2.91
CA ASN A 160 -1.48 -2.48 4.27
C ASN A 160 -2.66 -3.36 4.76
N PRO A 161 -2.59 -4.69 4.61
CA PRO A 161 -3.67 -5.58 5.03
C PRO A 161 -3.81 -5.62 6.56
N SER A 162 -5.05 -5.68 7.07
CA SER A 162 -5.35 -5.93 8.48
C SER A 162 -6.69 -6.62 8.67
N ILE A 163 -6.81 -7.32 9.80
CA ILE A 163 -8.01 -7.98 10.29
C ILE A 163 -8.09 -7.79 11.81
N ILE A 164 -9.30 -7.54 12.31
CA ILE A 164 -9.62 -7.46 13.74
C ILE A 164 -10.95 -8.16 13.97
N ILE A 165 -10.99 -9.15 14.87
CA ILE A 165 -12.19 -9.88 15.26
C ILE A 165 -12.86 -9.18 16.45
N ASN A 166 -14.17 -8.94 16.37
CA ASN A 166 -15.00 -8.37 17.45
C ASN A 166 -14.42 -7.09 18.10
N ASN A 167 -13.74 -6.25 17.32
CA ASN A 167 -13.03 -5.05 17.81
C ASN A 167 -11.80 -5.33 18.70
N GLY A 168 -11.17 -6.49 18.55
CA GLY A 168 -9.94 -6.89 19.25
C GLY A 168 -10.20 -7.58 20.59
N GLU A 169 -11.41 -8.09 20.78
CA GLU A 169 -11.76 -8.92 21.94
C GLU A 169 -11.02 -10.26 21.86
N THR A 170 -10.41 -10.68 22.97
CA THR A 170 -9.69 -11.96 23.04
C THR A 170 -10.62 -13.16 23.23
N THR A 171 -11.88 -12.92 23.63
CA THR A 171 -12.86 -13.98 23.89
C THR A 171 -14.24 -13.61 23.36
N THR A 172 -15.05 -14.62 23.05
CA THR A 172 -16.46 -14.46 22.65
C THR A 172 -17.31 -15.59 23.21
N ASN A 173 -18.57 -15.32 23.53
CA ASN A 173 -19.57 -16.34 23.81
C ASN A 173 -20.57 -16.52 22.64
N SER A 174 -20.27 -15.93 21.49
CA SER A 174 -21.01 -16.03 20.24
C SER A 174 -20.16 -16.74 19.20
N LEU A 175 -20.78 -17.69 18.48
CA LEU A 175 -20.18 -18.33 17.30
C LEU A 175 -20.26 -17.42 16.06
N GLU A 176 -21.10 -16.39 16.06
CA GLU A 176 -21.06 -15.35 15.04
C GLU A 176 -20.12 -14.23 15.50
N VAL A 177 -19.03 -14.01 14.76
CA VAL A 177 -18.05 -12.95 15.03
C VAL A 177 -17.97 -11.97 13.87
N THR A 178 -17.68 -10.71 14.19
CA THR A 178 -17.58 -9.64 13.20
C THR A 178 -16.10 -9.33 12.93
N LEU A 179 -15.71 -9.36 11.66
CA LEU A 179 -14.38 -8.99 11.19
C LEU A 179 -14.39 -7.53 10.75
N THR A 180 -13.42 -6.76 11.22
CA THR A 180 -13.06 -5.45 10.66
C THR A 180 -11.80 -5.61 9.84
N LEU A 181 -11.87 -5.22 8.56
CA LEU A 181 -10.84 -5.50 7.56
C LEU A 181 -10.37 -4.20 6.90
N SER A 182 -9.07 -4.12 6.60
CA SER A 182 -8.50 -3.03 5.82
C SER A 182 -7.49 -3.60 4.83
N CYS A 183 -7.53 -3.15 3.59
CA CYS A 183 -6.47 -3.39 2.61
C CYS A 183 -6.60 -2.33 1.52
N ASP A 184 -5.51 -1.64 1.22
CA ASP A 184 -5.45 -0.72 0.09
C ASP A 184 -5.40 -1.53 -1.21
N ASN A 185 -6.07 -1.04 -2.26
CA ASN A 185 -6.09 -1.65 -3.61
C ASN A 185 -6.48 -3.14 -3.63
N ALA A 186 -7.42 -3.56 -2.77
CA ALA A 186 -7.99 -4.90 -2.81
C ALA A 186 -9.38 -4.87 -3.47
N ASP A 187 -9.64 -5.82 -4.37
CA ASP A 187 -10.94 -6.02 -5.02
C ASP A 187 -11.63 -7.27 -4.47
N GLU A 188 -10.84 -8.28 -4.10
CA GLU A 188 -11.32 -9.55 -3.58
C GLU A 188 -10.56 -9.95 -2.33
N MET A 189 -11.20 -10.77 -1.51
CA MET A 189 -10.66 -11.37 -0.30
C MET A 189 -11.07 -12.84 -0.19
N GLN A 190 -10.30 -13.63 0.55
CA GLN A 190 -10.68 -14.97 0.96
C GLN A 190 -10.22 -15.23 2.39
N PHE A 191 -10.88 -16.16 3.05
CA PHE A 191 -10.65 -16.49 4.46
C PHE A 191 -10.25 -17.93 4.67
N GLN A 192 -9.62 -18.19 5.81
CA GLN A 192 -9.33 -19.49 6.36
C GLN A 192 -9.66 -19.46 7.85
N ILE A 193 -10.29 -20.51 8.37
CA ILE A 193 -10.57 -20.65 9.81
C ILE A 193 -9.74 -21.82 10.34
N SER A 194 -9.01 -21.61 11.44
CA SER A 194 -8.24 -22.61 12.17
C SER A 194 -7.37 -23.51 11.27
N GLU A 195 -6.68 -22.89 10.32
CA GLU A 195 -5.79 -23.56 9.36
C GLU A 195 -6.47 -24.58 8.41
N ASP A 196 -7.80 -24.51 8.26
CA ASP A 196 -8.58 -25.36 7.34
C ASP A 196 -8.42 -24.94 5.86
N ILE A 197 -9.34 -25.32 4.97
CA ILE A 197 -9.30 -24.96 3.56
C ILE A 197 -9.64 -23.47 3.38
N TRP A 198 -8.84 -22.76 2.57
CA TRP A 198 -9.18 -21.41 2.12
C TRP A 198 -10.49 -21.43 1.33
N ILE A 199 -11.45 -20.59 1.71
CA ILE A 199 -12.70 -20.46 0.95
C ILE A 199 -12.44 -19.80 -0.41
N ASN A 200 -13.40 -19.91 -1.33
CA ASN A 200 -13.32 -19.20 -2.61
C ASN A 200 -13.23 -17.69 -2.39
N TRP A 201 -12.52 -17.01 -3.29
CA TRP A 201 -12.48 -15.55 -3.36
C TRP A 201 -13.89 -14.96 -3.45
N ILE A 202 -14.10 -13.91 -2.66
CA ILE A 202 -15.31 -13.10 -2.61
C ILE A 202 -14.94 -11.63 -2.70
N ALA A 203 -15.90 -10.77 -3.03
CA ALA A 203 -15.67 -9.32 -3.10
C ALA A 203 -15.16 -8.78 -1.75
N TYR A 204 -14.17 -7.90 -1.81
CA TYR A 204 -13.62 -7.24 -0.64
C TYR A 204 -14.66 -6.33 0.03
N THR A 205 -14.74 -6.42 1.37
CA THR A 205 -15.50 -5.51 2.24
C THR A 205 -14.69 -5.22 3.49
N THR A 206 -14.89 -4.05 4.08
CA THR A 206 -14.25 -3.63 5.35
C THR A 206 -14.93 -4.24 6.58
N THR A 207 -16.09 -4.87 6.42
CA THR A 207 -16.79 -5.58 7.50
C THR A 207 -17.39 -6.87 6.98
N TYR A 208 -17.16 -7.97 7.70
CA TYR A 208 -17.67 -9.29 7.33
C TYR A 208 -18.08 -10.08 8.58
N ILE A 209 -19.25 -10.72 8.57
CA ILE A 209 -19.67 -11.62 9.66
C ILE A 209 -19.32 -13.04 9.26
N ILE A 210 -18.63 -13.74 10.14
CA ILE A 210 -18.23 -15.13 9.94
C ILE A 210 -18.79 -15.98 11.08
N THR A 211 -19.29 -17.16 10.72
CA THR A 211 -19.77 -18.15 11.68
C THR A 211 -18.64 -19.13 11.96
N LEU A 212 -18.21 -19.18 13.22
CA LEU A 212 -17.32 -20.21 13.75
C LEU A 212 -18.11 -21.51 13.84
N PHE A 213 -17.53 -22.60 13.37
CA PHE A 213 -18.08 -23.92 13.60
C PHE A 213 -17.66 -24.38 14.99
N GLU A 214 -18.56 -25.00 15.77
CA GLU A 214 -18.15 -25.66 17.00
C GLU A 214 -17.13 -26.74 16.67
N ASN A 215 -15.86 -26.38 16.85
CA ASN A 215 -14.78 -27.34 16.88
C ASN A 215 -14.83 -28.01 18.25
N ASP A 216 -14.34 -29.25 18.31
CA ASP A 216 -14.12 -30.03 19.53
C ASP A 216 -13.94 -29.13 20.77
N PRO A 217 -14.71 -29.29 21.87
CA PRO A 217 -14.55 -28.48 23.07
C PRO A 217 -13.13 -28.49 23.66
N ALA A 218 -12.24 -29.36 23.18
CA ALA A 218 -10.80 -29.33 23.45
C ALA A 218 -10.00 -28.24 22.71
N ALA A 219 -10.56 -27.57 21.69
CA ALA A 219 -9.91 -26.54 20.87
C ALA A 219 -10.81 -25.28 20.71
N PRO A 220 -11.02 -24.51 21.79
CA PRO A 220 -11.86 -23.30 21.77
C PRO A 220 -11.21 -22.11 21.05
N ASP A 221 -9.94 -22.22 20.68
CA ASP A 221 -9.18 -21.15 20.04
C ASP A 221 -9.36 -21.20 18.52
N TYR A 222 -9.79 -20.08 17.95
CA TYR A 222 -9.99 -19.90 16.51
C TYR A 222 -8.99 -18.91 15.98
N ARG A 223 -8.36 -19.25 14.85
CA ARG A 223 -7.52 -18.36 14.06
C ARG A 223 -8.21 -18.04 12.75
N ILE A 224 -8.37 -16.77 12.41
CA ILE A 224 -8.98 -16.37 11.13
C ILE A 224 -7.92 -15.70 10.28
N GLY A 225 -7.47 -16.41 9.24
CA GLY A 225 -6.57 -15.87 8.22
C GLY A 225 -7.34 -15.18 7.10
N VAL A 226 -6.76 -14.13 6.52
CA VAL A 226 -7.30 -13.45 5.34
C VAL A 226 -6.20 -13.20 4.30
N LYS A 227 -6.59 -13.27 3.02
CA LYS A 227 -5.78 -12.84 1.87
C LYS A 227 -6.57 -11.84 1.04
N PHE A 228 -5.85 -10.91 0.41
CA PHE A 228 -6.42 -9.89 -0.47
C PHE A 228 -5.75 -9.95 -1.84
N ARG A 229 -6.53 -9.71 -2.90
CA ARG A 229 -6.04 -9.57 -4.27
C ARG A 229 -6.79 -8.46 -5.01
N ASN A 230 -6.22 -8.00 -6.11
CA ASN A 230 -6.86 -7.12 -7.08
C ASN A 230 -7.14 -7.87 -8.40
N GLU A 231 -7.83 -7.21 -9.34
CA GLU A 231 -8.12 -7.76 -10.68
C GLU A 231 -6.85 -8.13 -11.48
N ASP A 232 -5.72 -7.49 -11.19
CA ASP A 232 -4.42 -7.72 -11.84
C ASP A 232 -3.59 -8.90 -11.24
N GLY A 233 -4.08 -9.58 -10.21
CA GLY A 233 -3.26 -10.42 -9.32
C GLY A 233 -2.63 -11.68 -9.96
N THR A 234 -1.39 -11.98 -9.56
CA THR A 234 -0.87 -13.36 -9.30
C THR A 234 0.59 -13.44 -8.77
N THR A 235 1.28 -12.33 -8.45
CA THR A 235 2.65 -12.41 -7.89
C THR A 235 2.93 -11.64 -6.60
N GLU A 236 2.03 -10.76 -6.15
CA GLU A 236 2.20 -9.95 -4.93
C GLU A 236 0.87 -9.80 -4.16
N ASP A 237 0.14 -10.90 -3.97
CA ASP A 237 -1.06 -10.89 -3.12
C ASP A 237 -0.67 -10.49 -1.68
N ALA A 238 -1.33 -9.48 -1.11
CA ALA A 238 -1.12 -9.13 0.29
C ALA A 238 -1.68 -10.25 1.19
N GLY A 239 -0.87 -10.70 2.15
CA GLY A 239 -1.24 -11.78 3.07
C GLY A 239 -0.76 -13.17 2.66
N TYR A 240 0.17 -13.29 1.70
CA TYR A 240 0.94 -14.52 1.53
C TYR A 240 1.91 -14.70 2.72
N GLY A 241 1.36 -15.13 3.86
CA GLY A 241 2.03 -15.23 5.16
C GLY A 241 1.50 -14.19 6.16
N ASP A 242 0.56 -14.65 7.00
CA ASP A 242 0.31 -14.17 8.36
C ASP A 242 -0.54 -12.89 8.59
N ILE A 243 -1.54 -12.59 7.75
CA ILE A 243 -2.63 -11.70 8.20
C ILE A 243 -3.72 -12.57 8.82
N TYR A 244 -3.75 -12.56 10.15
CA TYR A 244 -4.75 -13.25 10.95
C TYR A 244 -5.07 -12.49 12.23
N ASP A 245 -6.16 -12.88 12.84
CA ASP A 245 -6.46 -12.56 14.23
C ASP A 245 -7.01 -13.81 14.92
N ASP A 246 -6.90 -13.86 16.24
CA ASP A 246 -7.25 -15.01 17.07
C ASP A 246 -8.40 -14.65 18.03
N ILE A 247 -9.29 -15.60 18.29
CA ILE A 247 -10.34 -15.44 19.32
C ILE A 247 -10.63 -16.76 20.02
N THR A 248 -10.83 -16.72 21.34
CA THR A 248 -11.21 -17.89 22.13
C THR A 248 -12.72 -17.90 22.38
N TYR A 249 -13.40 -18.97 21.99
CA TYR A 249 -14.80 -19.18 22.35
C TYR A 249 -14.93 -19.65 23.81
N VAL A 250 -15.82 -19.01 24.57
CA VAL A 250 -16.14 -19.35 25.94
C VAL A 250 -17.63 -19.65 26.01
N GLU A 251 -17.97 -20.90 26.32
CA GLU A 251 -19.36 -21.32 26.49
C GLU A 251 -20.06 -20.41 27.53
N PRO A 252 -21.26 -19.89 27.23
CA PRO A 252 -21.98 -19.05 28.18
C PRO A 252 -22.28 -19.84 29.47
N PRO A 253 -22.27 -19.16 30.64
CA PRO A 253 -22.55 -19.82 31.90
C PRO A 253 -23.93 -20.47 31.86
N VAL A 254 -24.00 -21.76 32.20
CA VAL A 254 -25.26 -22.49 32.33
C VAL A 254 -26.14 -21.73 33.34
N PRO A 255 -27.38 -21.33 32.97
CA PRO A 255 -28.28 -20.68 33.90
C PRO A 255 -28.42 -21.53 35.16
N PRO A 256 -28.50 -20.91 36.36
CA PRO A 256 -28.72 -21.68 37.57
C PRO A 256 -29.97 -22.55 37.39
N PRO A 257 -29.95 -23.81 37.88
CA PRO A 257 -31.10 -24.68 37.76
C PRO A 257 -32.32 -23.95 38.29
N ILE A 258 -33.37 -23.86 37.45
CA ILE A 258 -34.63 -23.24 37.86
C ILE A 258 -35.05 -23.96 39.13
N PRO A 259 -35.23 -23.24 40.27
CA PRO A 259 -35.63 -23.90 41.50
C PRO A 259 -36.91 -24.70 41.22
N PRO A 260 -37.05 -25.91 41.77
CA PRO A 260 -38.26 -26.71 41.59
C PRO A 260 -39.46 -25.81 41.86
N LYS A 261 -40.42 -25.78 40.92
CA LYS A 261 -41.68 -25.07 41.15
C LYS A 261 -42.25 -25.59 42.45
N GLU A 262 -42.29 -24.74 43.47
CA GLU A 262 -42.78 -25.10 44.79
C GLU A 262 -44.27 -25.49 44.63
N GLU A 263 -44.57 -26.79 44.71
CA GLU A 263 -45.95 -27.26 44.73
C GLU A 263 -46.55 -26.78 46.06
N ILE A 264 -47.32 -25.70 45.99
CA ILE A 264 -48.07 -25.20 47.14
C ILE A 264 -49.06 -26.31 47.54
N ASP A 265 -48.84 -26.92 48.70
CA ASP A 265 -49.75 -27.88 49.28
C ASP A 265 -51.02 -27.17 49.80
N TYR A 266 -52.08 -27.21 48.99
CA TYR A 266 -53.38 -26.64 49.33
C TYR A 266 -54.20 -27.50 50.31
N THR A 267 -53.68 -28.63 50.80
CA THR A 267 -54.42 -29.54 51.71
C THR A 267 -54.96 -28.79 52.93
N LEU A 268 -54.14 -27.96 53.56
CA LEU A 268 -54.56 -27.17 54.72
C LEU A 268 -55.64 -26.13 54.36
N ALA A 269 -55.53 -25.50 53.19
CA ALA A 269 -56.53 -24.55 52.71
C ALA A 269 -57.88 -25.25 52.45
N TYR A 270 -57.88 -26.43 51.84
CA TYR A 270 -59.09 -27.23 51.62
C TYR A 270 -59.72 -27.70 52.94
N VAL A 271 -58.91 -28.12 53.92
CA VAL A 271 -59.40 -28.48 55.26
C VAL A 271 -60.08 -27.27 55.94
N LEU A 272 -59.46 -26.08 55.87
CA LEU A 272 -60.03 -24.86 56.45
C LEU A 272 -61.33 -24.43 55.77
N ILE A 273 -61.40 -24.51 54.43
CA ILE A 273 -62.63 -24.26 53.67
C ILE A 273 -63.72 -25.25 54.09
N GLY A 274 -63.39 -26.53 54.22
CA GLY A 274 -64.32 -27.56 54.68
C GLY A 274 -64.87 -27.29 56.09
N VAL A 275 -64.01 -26.90 57.03
CA VAL A 275 -64.41 -26.54 58.40
C VAL A 275 -65.31 -25.30 58.40
N LEU A 276 -64.98 -24.27 57.61
CA LEU A 276 -65.78 -23.05 57.50
C LEU A 276 -67.17 -23.34 56.92
N ILE A 277 -67.27 -24.14 55.87
CA ILE A 277 -68.55 -24.56 55.28
C ILE A 277 -69.37 -25.36 56.31
N GLY A 278 -68.73 -26.27 57.05
CA GLY A 278 -69.38 -27.05 58.11
C GLY A 278 -69.93 -26.17 59.24
N LEU A 279 -69.13 -25.23 59.74
CA LEU A 279 -69.55 -24.29 60.79
C LEU A 279 -70.68 -23.36 60.31
N PHE A 280 -70.61 -22.87 59.08
CA PHE A 280 -71.67 -22.06 58.48
C PHE A 280 -72.97 -22.87 58.34
N GLY A 281 -72.88 -24.12 57.89
CA GLY A 281 -74.02 -25.04 57.81
C GLY A 281 -74.68 -25.30 59.17
N ILE A 282 -73.89 -25.53 60.22
CA ILE A 282 -74.39 -25.70 61.59
C ILE A 282 -75.08 -24.42 62.09
N GLY A 283 -74.49 -23.25 61.83
CA GLY A 283 -75.09 -21.96 62.18
C GLY A 283 -76.45 -21.71 61.52
N VAL A 284 -76.56 -22.03 60.22
CA VAL A 284 -77.82 -21.93 59.45
C VAL A 284 -78.85 -22.92 59.98
N PHE A 285 -78.46 -24.17 60.24
CA PHE A 285 -79.35 -25.21 60.78
C PHE A 285 -79.90 -24.85 62.18
N LEU A 286 -79.05 -24.36 63.08
CA LEU A 286 -79.45 -23.92 64.42
C LEU A 286 -80.41 -22.72 64.37
N LYS A 287 -80.20 -21.79 63.42
CA LYS A 287 -81.11 -20.66 63.18
C LYS A 287 -82.48 -21.14 62.67
N TYR A 288 -82.49 -22.08 61.72
CA TYR A 288 -83.73 -22.65 61.17
C TYR A 288 -84.54 -23.39 62.25
N ARG A 289 -83.88 -24.25 63.05
CA ARG A 289 -84.53 -24.98 64.15
C ARG A 289 -85.14 -24.05 65.21
N LYS A 290 -84.49 -22.92 65.52
CA LYS A 290 -85.04 -21.90 66.45
C LYS A 290 -86.31 -21.24 65.91
N GLN A 291 -86.42 -21.05 64.59
CA GLN A 291 -87.63 -20.47 63.98
C GLN A 291 -88.81 -21.45 64.02
N THR A 292 -88.58 -22.76 63.81
CA THR A 292 -89.63 -23.79 63.84
C THR A 292 -90.21 -24.04 65.24
N ILE A 293 -89.45 -23.77 66.31
CA ILE A 293 -89.91 -23.92 67.70
C ILE A 293 -90.76 -22.71 68.16
N LYS A 294 -90.62 -21.54 67.53
CA LYS A 294 -91.42 -20.35 67.85
C LYS A 294 -92.76 -20.27 67.10
N SER A 295 -93.03 -21.19 66.17
CA SER A 295 -94.28 -21.24 65.37
C SER A 295 -95.26 -22.32 65.84
N LYS A 296 -95.17 -22.76 67.09
CA LYS A 296 -96.13 -23.62 67.79
C LYS A 296 -96.48 -22.96 69.11
#